data_AF-A0A453M4Q0-F1
#
_entry.id   AF-A0A453M4Q0-F1
#
_cell.length_a   1.000
_cell.length_b   1.000
_cell.length_c   1.000
_cell.angle_alpha   90.00
_cell.angle_beta   90.00
_cell.angle_gamma   90.00
#
_symmetry.space_group_name_H-M   'P 1'
#
loop_
_entity.id
_entity.type
_entity.pdbx_description
1 polymer ?
#
loop_
_entity_poly.entity_id
_entity_poly.type
_entity_poly.pdbx_seq_one_letter_code
_entity_poly.pdbx_strand_id
1 'polypeptide(L)' 'MQDYFAENPTYPPHLFRRRYRMRRSVFGKIVQACEANCRYFTQRKNAASLKGFSA' A
#
# COMPACT_ATOMS: atom_id res chain seq x y z
N MET A 1 5.95 1.15 -10.28
CA MET A 1 4.58 1.67 -10.05
C MET A 1 4.73 2.85 -9.10
N GLN A 2 4.19 4.04 -9.41
CA GLN A 2 4.28 5.16 -8.46
C GLN A 2 3.29 4.88 -7.32
N ASP A 3 3.79 4.27 -6.26
CA ASP A 3 2.98 3.86 -5.11
C ASP A 3 2.28 5.05 -4.45
N TYR A 4 1.17 4.79 -3.76
CA TYR A 4 0.37 5.80 -3.07
C TYR A 4 1.17 6.61 -2.02
N PHE A 5 2.36 6.15 -1.66
CA PHE A 5 3.28 6.75 -0.69
C PHE A 5 4.62 7.19 -1.31
N ALA A 6 4.79 7.09 -2.62
CA ALA A 6 5.97 7.62 -3.29
C ALA A 6 6.06 9.16 -3.12
N GLU A 7 7.26 9.70 -3.31
CA GLU A 7 7.53 11.15 -3.26
C GLU A 7 6.65 11.91 -4.25
N ASN A 8 6.46 11.34 -5.44
CA ASN A 8 5.46 11.74 -6.42
C ASN A 8 4.35 10.68 -6.46
N PRO A 9 3.32 10.79 -5.60
CA PRO A 9 2.27 9.79 -5.52
C PRO A 9 1.30 9.93 -6.69
N THR A 10 0.75 8.79 -7.16
CA THR A 10 -0.29 8.77 -8.21
C THR A 10 -1.48 9.68 -7.90
N TYR A 11 -1.83 9.85 -6.61
CA TYR A 11 -2.87 10.77 -6.17
C TYR A 11 -2.34 11.79 -5.16
N PRO A 12 -2.42 13.09 -5.47
CA PRO A 12 -2.23 14.15 -4.49
C PRO A 12 -3.21 14.02 -3.30
N PRO A 13 -2.91 14.61 -2.13
CA PRO A 13 -3.68 14.41 -0.90
C PRO A 13 -5.19 14.67 -1.02
N HIS A 14 -5.60 15.66 -1.81
CA HIS A 14 -7.01 16.00 -2.01
C HIS A 14 -7.75 14.94 -2.84
N LEU A 15 -7.13 14.40 -3.89
CA LEU A 15 -7.69 13.30 -4.69
C LEU A 15 -7.73 12.00 -3.90
N PHE A 16 -6.70 11.72 -3.11
CA PHE A 16 -6.66 10.54 -2.24
C PHE A 16 -7.84 10.57 -1.24
N ARG A 17 -8.07 11.71 -0.58
CA ARG A 17 -9.21 11.88 0.33
C ARG A 17 -10.54 11.75 -0.39
N ARG A 18 -10.69 12.30 -1.60
CA ARG A 18 -11.93 12.17 -2.38
C ARG A 18 -12.22 10.71 -2.77
N ARG A 19 -11.18 9.97 -3.18
CA ARG A 19 -11.32 8.59 -3.66
C ARG A 19 -11.54 7.59 -2.54
N TYR A 20 -10.68 7.59 -1.53
CA TYR A 20 -10.71 6.59 -0.45
C TYR A 20 -11.48 7.07 0.77
N ARG A 21 -11.92 8.34 0.80
CA ARG A 21 -12.66 8.96 1.90
C ARG A 21 -11.94 8.86 3.25
N MET A 22 -10.61 8.75 3.22
CA MET A 22 -9.73 8.58 4.39
C MET A 22 -8.49 9.46 4.29
N ARG A 23 -7.89 9.78 5.44
CA ARG A 23 -6.56 10.40 5.51
C ARG A 23 -5.50 9.34 5.17
N ARG A 24 -4.41 9.76 4.49
CA ARG A 24 -3.27 8.88 4.14
C ARG A 24 -2.68 8.17 5.38
N SER A 25 -2.62 8.86 6.52
CA SER A 25 -2.11 8.28 7.77
C SER A 25 -2.97 7.14 8.31
N VAL A 26 -4.30 7.21 8.15
CA VAL A 26 -5.21 6.14 8.56
C VAL A 26 -5.07 4.95 7.61
N PHE A 27 -5.00 5.22 6.32
CA PHE A 27 -4.78 4.17 5.31
C PHE A 27 -3.46 3.42 5.56
N GLY A 28 -2.37 4.11 5.90
CA GLY A 28 -1.10 3.47 6.27
C GLY A 28 -1.21 2.55 7.50
N LYS A 29 -1.95 2.97 8.55
CA LYS A 29 -2.18 2.12 9.73
C LYS A 29 -3.00 0.87 9.39
N ILE A 30 -3.98 0.97 8.49
CA ILE A 30 -4.77 -0.17 8.04
C ILE A 30 -3.89 -1.15 7.25
N VAL A 31 -3.07 -0.65 6.32
CA VAL A 31 -2.12 -1.47 5.56
C VAL A 31 -1.18 -2.22 6.50
N GLN A 32 -0.56 -1.51 7.45
CA GLN A 32 0.33 -2.13 8.45
C GLN A 32 -0.39 -3.20 9.30
N ALA A 33 -1.63 -2.95 9.70
CA ALA A 33 -2.44 -3.93 10.44
C ALA A 33 -2.78 -5.15 9.56
N CYS A 34 -3.09 -4.96 8.28
CA CYS A 34 -3.34 -6.04 7.34
C CYS A 34 -2.08 -6.87 7.10
N GLU A 35 -0.93 -6.24 6.86
CA GLU A 35 0.39 -6.87 6.74
C GLU A 35 0.71 -7.73 7.97
N ALA A 36 0.48 -7.20 9.17
CA ALA A 36 0.78 -7.90 10.42
C ALA A 36 -0.12 -9.12 10.68
N ASN A 37 -1.38 -9.06 10.26
CA ASN A 37 -2.39 -10.08 10.60
C ASN A 37 -2.74 -11.03 9.45
N CYS A 38 -2.38 -10.70 8.21
CA CYS A 38 -2.80 -11.47 7.04
C CYS A 38 -1.67 -11.62 6.02
N ARG A 39 -1.24 -12.87 5.84
CA ARG A 39 -0.14 -13.27 4.93
C ARG A 39 -0.39 -12.87 3.47
N TYR A 40 -1.63 -12.61 3.07
CA TYR A 40 -1.97 -12.14 1.74
C TYR A 40 -1.43 -10.74 1.46
N PHE A 41 -1.45 -9.87 2.47
CA PHE A 41 -0.96 -8.50 2.41
C PHE A 41 0.51 -8.42 2.80
N THR A 42 1.30 -9.47 2.56
CA THR A 42 2.74 -9.40 2.78
C THR A 42 3.46 -9.76 1.49
N GLN A 43 4.35 -8.88 1.06
CA GLN A 43 5.18 -9.12 -0.10
C GLN A 43 6.12 -10.30 0.16
N ARG A 44 5.96 -11.37 -0.62
CA ARG A 44 6.80 -12.57 -0.53
C ARG A 44 7.59 -12.79 -1.81
N LYS A 45 8.73 -13.46 -1.64
CA LYS A 45 9.51 -13.95 -2.76
C LYS A 45 8.79 -15.15 -3.38
N ASN A 46 8.67 -15.14 -4.71
CA ASN A 46 8.18 -16.27 -5.48
C ASN A 46 9.26 -17.39 -5.53
N ALA A 47 8.95 -18.50 -6.21
CA ALA A 47 9.88 -19.63 -6.36
C ALA A 47 11.21 -19.24 -7.05
N ALA A 48 11.22 -18.19 -7.86
CA ALA A 48 12.42 -17.63 -8.48
C ALA A 48 13.16 -16.61 -7.57
N SER A 49 12.80 -16.53 -6.28
CA SER A 49 13.33 -15.56 -5.31
C SER A 49 13.08 -14.08 -5.64
N LEU A 50 12.20 -13.79 -6.60
CA LEU A 50 11.80 -12.44 -6.96
C LEU A 50 10.65 -11.99 -6.05
N LYS A 51 10.72 -10.77 -5.53
CA LYS A 51 9.59 -10.17 -4.82
C LYS A 51 8.43 -10.00 -5.81
N GLY A 52 7.28 -10.59 -5.48
CA GLY A 52 6.06 -10.39 -6.28
C GLY A 52 5.55 -8.96 -6.21
N PHE A 53 4.65 -8.58 -7.11
CA PHE A 53 4.06 -7.23 -7.15
C PHE A 53 3.03 -6.97 -6.04
N SER A 54 2.69 -7.99 -5.25
CA SER A 54 1.86 -7.85 -4.05
C SER A 54 2.66 -7.15 -2.96
N ALA A 55 2.03 -6.19 -2.27
CA ALA A 55 2.52 -5.56 -1.05
C ALA A 55 1.97 -6.31 0.17
#